data_AF-A0A2H0VAB5-F1
#
_entry.id   AF-A0A2H0VAB5-F1
#
_cell.length_a   1.000
_cell.length_b   1.000
_cell.length_c   1.000
_cell.angle_alpha   90.00
_cell.angle_beta   90.00
_cell.angle_gamma   90.00
#
_symmetry.space_group_name_H-M   'P 1'
#
loop_
_entity.id
_entity.type
_entity.pdbx_description
1 polymer ?
#
loop_
_entity_poly.entity_id
_entity_poly.type
_entity_poly.pdbx_seq_one_letter_code
_entity_poly.pdbx_strand_id
1 'polypeptide(L)' 'MKKYLFVIFTAALLIAIAVFYKQPAKAPSPEINNFEDCAAAGFPVIESIPRECRNASGVLFTEIITE' A
#
# COMPACT_ATOMS: atom_id res chain seq x y z
N MET A 1 30.61 34.35 10.05
CA MET A 1 29.55 33.92 9.12
C MET A 1 29.51 32.40 8.89
N LYS A 2 30.64 31.69 8.69
CA LYS A 2 30.69 30.21 8.58
C LYS A 2 30.09 29.42 9.77
N LYS A 3 30.17 29.96 11.00
CA LYS A 3 29.60 29.32 12.20
C LYS A 3 28.06 29.18 12.12
N TYR A 4 27.36 30.17 11.56
CA TYR A 4 25.91 30.12 11.38
C TYR A 4 25.50 29.15 10.27
N LEU A 5 26.28 29.06 9.19
CA LEU A 5 26.08 28.04 8.16
C LEU A 5 26.17 26.62 8.73
N PHE A 6 27.14 26.37 9.63
CA PHE A 6 27.28 25.07 10.28
C PHE A 6 26.08 24.75 11.19
N VAL A 7 25.58 25.74 11.94
CA VAL A 7 24.40 25.58 12.82
C VAL A 7 23.12 25.34 12.02
N ILE A 8 22.94 26.05 10.90
CA ILE A 8 21.76 25.85 10.02
C ILE A 8 21.81 24.47 9.38
N PHE A 9 23.00 24.02 8.95
CA PHE A 9 23.17 22.71 8.34
C PHE A 9 22.90 21.57 9.33
N THR A 10 23.41 21.67 10.56
CA THR A 10 23.14 20.66 11.60
C THR A 10 21.68 20.66 12.02
N ALA A 11 21.04 21.83 12.16
CA ALA A 11 19.61 21.92 12.45
C ALA A 11 18.75 21.31 11.34
N ALA A 12 19.06 21.61 10.07
CA ALA A 12 18.36 21.03 8.92
C ALA A 12 18.53 19.50 8.86
N LEU A 13 19.73 18.98 9.16
CA LEU A 13 19.99 17.55 9.22
C LEU A 13 19.17 16.87 10.32
N LEU A 14 19.10 17.45 11.52
CA LEU A 14 18.30 16.92 12.63
C LEU A 14 16.80 16.91 12.30
N ILE A 15 16.29 17.95 11.64
CA ILE A 15 14.89 18.02 11.20
C ILE A 15 14.60 16.95 10.15
N ALA A 16 15.48 16.77 9.15
CA ALA A 16 15.31 15.75 8.13
C ALA A 16 15.27 14.33 8.72
N ILE A 17 16.16 14.03 9.67
CA ILE A 17 16.18 12.75 10.38
C ILE A 17 14.88 12.55 11.17
N ALA A 18 14.41 13.56 11.91
CA ALA A 18 13.17 13.48 12.68
C ALA A 18 11.94 13.22 11.81
N VAL A 19 11.88 13.81 10.62
CA VAL A 19 10.80 13.57 9.64
C VAL A 19 10.87 12.13 9.09
N PHE A 20 12.08 11.62 8.83
CA PHE A 20 12.28 10.26 8.32
C PHE A 20 11.80 9.19 9.31
N TYR A 21 12.01 9.39 10.62
CA TYR A 21 11.53 8.46 11.66
C TYR A 21 10.01 8.44 11.85
N LYS A 22 9.28 9.42 11.32
CA LYS A 22 7.81 9.45 11.39
C LYS A 22 7.14 8.70 10.24
N GLN A 23 7.90 8.09 9.34
CA GLN A 23 7.30 7.36 8.22
C GLN A 23 6.64 6.08 8.75
N PRO A 24 5.29 5.96 8.68
CA PRO A 24 4.62 4.77 9.13
C PRO A 24 5.07 3.60 8.26
N ALA A 25 5.45 2.50 8.91
CA ALA A 25 5.70 1.25 8.20
C ALA A 25 4.41 0.91 7.42
N LYS A 26 4.51 0.82 6.08
CA LYS A 26 3.41 0.29 5.28
C LYS A 26 3.10 -1.09 5.84
N ALA A 27 1.92 -1.24 6.44
CA ALA A 27 1.44 -2.55 6.84
C ALA A 27 1.51 -3.46 5.60
N PRO A 28 1.91 -4.73 5.75
CA PRO A 28 1.83 -5.68 4.63
C PRO A 28 0.40 -5.67 4.14
N SER A 29 0.19 -5.26 2.88
CA SER A 29 -1.11 -5.42 2.24
C SER A 29 -1.42 -6.91 2.28
N PRO A 30 -2.64 -7.33 2.67
CA PRO A 30 -3.02 -8.72 2.56
C PRO A 30 -2.77 -9.18 1.12
N GLU A 31 -2.02 -10.27 0.98
CA GLU A 31 -1.73 -10.86 -0.32
C GLU A 31 -3.02 -11.47 -0.85
N ILE A 32 -3.51 -10.97 -1.98
CA ILE A 32 -4.78 -11.38 -2.57
C ILE A 32 -4.49 -12.54 -3.52
N ASN A 33 -4.94 -13.74 -3.16
CA ASN A 33 -4.62 -14.96 -3.91
C ASN A 33 -5.83 -15.60 -4.60
N ASN A 34 -7.04 -15.22 -4.19
CA ASN A 34 -8.28 -15.81 -4.69
C ASN A 34 -9.41 -14.76 -4.75
N PHE A 35 -10.57 -15.21 -5.22
CA PHE A 35 -11.77 -14.38 -5.34
C PHE A 35 -12.25 -13.88 -3.96
N GLU A 36 -12.23 -14.74 -2.95
CA GLU A 36 -12.68 -14.46 -1.59
C GLU A 36 -11.85 -13.35 -0.94
N ASP A 37 -10.53 -13.41 -1.05
CA ASP A 37 -9.59 -12.40 -0.58
C ASP A 37 -9.83 -11.07 -1.28
N CYS A 38 -10.07 -11.11 -2.61
CA CYS A 38 -10.33 -9.93 -3.41
C CYS A 38 -11.64 -9.25 -3.01
N ALA A 39 -12.71 -10.03 -2.85
CA ALA A 39 -14.02 -9.53 -2.43
C ALA A 39 -13.99 -9.01 -0.98
N ALA A 40 -13.33 -9.73 -0.06
CA ALA A 40 -13.17 -9.33 1.33
C ALA A 40 -12.35 -8.04 1.49
N ALA A 41 -11.40 -7.79 0.58
CA ALA A 41 -10.64 -6.54 0.52
C ALA A 41 -11.45 -5.36 -0.06
N GLY A 42 -12.70 -5.58 -0.48
CA GLY A 42 -13.61 -4.52 -0.96
C GLY A 42 -13.35 -4.09 -2.41
N PHE A 43 -12.68 -4.93 -3.20
CA PHE A 43 -12.45 -4.65 -4.61
C PHE A 43 -13.72 -4.84 -5.46
N PRO A 44 -13.80 -4.20 -6.64
CA PRO A 44 -14.94 -4.35 -7.54
C PRO A 44 -15.16 -5.81 -7.94
N VAL A 45 -16.38 -6.31 -7.68
CA VAL A 45 -16.86 -7.60 -8.14
C VAL A 45 -17.74 -7.39 -9.39
N ILE A 46 -17.45 -8.15 -10.43
CA ILE A 46 -18.18 -8.20 -11.68
C ILE A 46 -19.20 -9.34 -11.57
N GLU A 47 -20.47 -9.02 -11.76
CA GLU A 47 -21.58 -9.97 -11.72
C GLU A 47 -21.67 -10.81 -13.01
N SER A 48 -20.59 -11.51 -13.35
CA SER A 48 -20.55 -12.56 -14.36
C SER A 48 -20.82 -13.94 -13.76
N ILE A 49 -21.01 -14.97 -14.60
CA ILE A 49 -21.05 -16.37 -14.17
C ILE A 49 -19.87 -17.10 -14.83
N PRO A 50 -18.84 -17.54 -14.06
CA PRO A 50 -18.63 -17.29 -12.63
C PRO A 50 -18.37 -15.81 -12.30
N ARG A 51 -18.54 -15.43 -11.03
CA ARG A 51 -18.25 -14.06 -10.58
C ARG A 51 -16.76 -13.78 -10.68
N GLU A 52 -16.40 -12.53 -10.94
CA GLU A 52 -14.99 -12.12 -11.05
C GLU A 52 -14.71 -10.92 -10.14
N CYS A 53 -13.52 -10.83 -9.56
CA CYS A 53 -13.10 -9.69 -8.73
C CYS A 53 -11.79 -9.10 -9.25
N ARG A 54 -11.69 -7.76 -9.28
CA ARG A 54 -10.53 -7.04 -9.83
C ARG A 54 -9.77 -6.23 -8.79
N ASN A 55 -8.53 -6.60 -8.49
CA ASN A 55 -7.71 -5.85 -7.53
C ASN A 55 -7.19 -4.49 -8.06
N ALA A 56 -6.55 -3.69 -7.20
CA ALA A 56 -5.96 -2.40 -7.56
C ALA A 56 -4.86 -2.49 -8.63
N SER A 57 -4.20 -3.64 -8.78
CA SER A 57 -3.20 -3.90 -9.81
C SER A 57 -3.82 -4.32 -11.15
N GLY A 58 -5.14 -4.54 -11.19
CA GLY A 58 -5.88 -4.96 -12.37
C GLY A 58 -5.93 -6.47 -12.61
N VAL A 59 -5.43 -7.29 -11.68
CA VAL A 59 -5.53 -8.76 -11.72
C VAL A 59 -6.98 -9.17 -11.45
N LEU A 60 -7.48 -10.11 -12.25
CA LEU A 60 -8.80 -10.71 -12.11
C LEU A 60 -8.71 -12.04 -11.39
N PHE A 61 -9.59 -12.24 -10.41
CA PHE A 61 -9.78 -13.49 -9.69
C PHE A 61 -11.19 -14.00 -9.97
N THR A 62 -11.31 -15.18 -10.57
CA THR A 62 -12.59 -15.81 -10.91
C THR A 62 -13.02 -16.75 -9.79
N GLU A 63 -14.30 -16.73 -9.45
CA GLU A 63 -14.91 -17.64 -8.48
C GLU A 63 -14.83 -19.09 -8.96
N ILE A 64 -14.41 -20.00 -8.08
CA ILE A 64 -14.34 -21.43 -8.38
C ILE A 64 -15.71 -22.05 -8.08
N ILE A 65 -16.43 -22.40 -9.13
CA ILE A 65 -17.67 -23.18 -9.04
C ILE A 65 -17.32 -24.63 -9.36
N THR A 66 -17.56 -25.54 -8.42
CA THR A 66 -17.40 -26.98 -8.67
C THR A 66 -18.75 -27.51 -9.19
N GLU A 67 -18.74 -28.17 -10.36
CA GLU A 67 -19.93 -28.83 -10.96
C GLU A 67 -20.28 -30.14 -10.23
#